data_AF-A0A2E4YP78-F1
#
_entry.id   AF-A0A2E4YP78-F1
#
_cell.length_a   1.000
_cell.length_b   1.000
_cell.length_c   1.000
_cell.angle_alpha   90.00
_cell.angle_beta   90.00
_cell.angle_gamma   90.00
#
_symmetry.space_group_name_H-M   'P 1'
#
loop_
_entity.id
_entity.type
_entity.pdbx_description
1 polymer ?
#
loop_
_entity_poly.entity_id
_entity_poly.type
_entity_poly.pdbx_seq_one_letter_code
_entity_poly.pdbx_strand_id
1 'polypeptide(L)'
;MNKFYSTAFLALSLTAGFCQNSWTTYPQKKDSLNDNISSIQVDTNIRKLNYNSPLGNAEINKDSRIELIENTLSEEKKINGYTVQIEVSQQNNIIKDSKLKFIKAFPDEPIFDEYIAPNTYLFVGRYFDKNDALTFQNKIKDIFPNTMVIKKSIDPPVLKE
;
A
#
# COMPACT_ATOMS: atom_id res chain seq x y z
N MET A 1 -78.29 -35.12 27.43
CA MET A 1 -77.87 -36.42 26.88
C MET A 1 -77.25 -36.15 25.52
N ASN A 2 -76.04 -36.52 25.15
CA ASN A 2 -74.95 -37.22 25.81
C ASN A 2 -73.65 -36.61 25.28
N LYS A 3 -72.69 -36.45 26.19
CA LYS A 3 -71.29 -36.22 25.89
C LYS A 3 -70.75 -37.44 25.13
N PHE A 4 -69.95 -37.23 24.09
CA PHE A 4 -68.88 -38.16 23.74
C PHE A 4 -67.67 -37.37 23.27
N TYR A 5 -66.68 -37.31 24.16
CA TYR A 5 -65.31 -36.96 23.85
C TYR A 5 -64.71 -38.09 23.03
N SER A 6 -64.10 -37.78 21.89
CA SER A 6 -63.16 -38.69 21.24
C SER A 6 -61.89 -37.90 20.94
N THR A 7 -60.89 -38.15 21.77
CA THR A 7 -59.51 -37.70 21.65
C THR A 7 -58.90 -38.15 20.33
N ALA A 8 -58.35 -37.23 19.56
CA ALA A 8 -57.37 -37.52 18.52
C ALA A 8 -56.20 -36.56 18.69
N PHE A 9 -55.19 -37.02 19.43
CA PHE A 9 -53.85 -36.45 19.47
C PHE A 9 -53.24 -36.66 18.08
N LEU A 10 -53.11 -35.61 17.27
CA LEU A 10 -52.31 -35.68 16.04
C LEU A 10 -51.09 -34.77 16.21
N ALA A 11 -49.94 -35.37 15.93
CA ALA A 11 -48.63 -34.93 16.35
C ALA A 11 -48.25 -33.53 15.84
N LEU A 12 -47.48 -32.83 16.67
CA LEU A 12 -46.56 -31.77 16.27
C LEU A 12 -45.80 -32.20 15.00
N SER A 13 -46.01 -31.48 13.90
CA SER A 13 -44.97 -31.29 12.90
C SER A 13 -44.51 -29.83 12.97
N LEU A 14 -43.63 -29.57 13.94
CA LEU A 14 -42.64 -28.49 13.79
C LEU A 14 -41.73 -28.88 12.63
N THR A 15 -42.13 -28.58 11.40
CA THR A 15 -41.14 -28.47 10.32
C THR A 15 -40.42 -27.13 10.53
N ALA A 16 -39.54 -27.10 11.52
CA ALA A 16 -38.41 -26.20 11.49
C ALA A 16 -37.60 -26.62 10.25
N GLY A 17 -37.88 -25.96 9.12
CA GLY A 17 -36.98 -26.02 7.98
C GLY A 17 -35.62 -25.53 8.47
N PHE A 18 -34.67 -26.45 8.60
CA PHE A 18 -33.28 -26.14 8.86
C PHE A 18 -32.71 -25.41 7.64
N CYS A 19 -33.04 -24.13 7.48
CA CYS A 19 -32.34 -23.21 6.59
C CYS A 19 -31.16 -22.61 7.34
N GLN A 20 -30.25 -23.46 7.80
CA GLN A 20 -28.91 -23.06 8.19
C GLN A 20 -27.96 -23.97 7.44
N ASN A 21 -27.54 -23.53 6.26
CA ASN A 21 -26.43 -24.16 5.58
C ASN A 21 -25.19 -23.86 6.43
N SER A 22 -24.57 -24.88 7.02
CA SER A 22 -23.40 -24.73 7.89
C SER A 22 -22.12 -24.49 7.07
N TRP A 23 -22.07 -23.38 6.32
CA TRP A 23 -20.90 -22.97 5.53
C TRP A 23 -19.68 -22.61 6.39
N THR A 24 -19.87 -22.51 7.72
CA THR A 24 -18.80 -22.26 8.70
C THR A 24 -18.24 -23.54 9.33
N THR A 25 -18.86 -24.71 9.13
CA THR A 25 -18.33 -25.98 9.64
C THR A 25 -17.46 -26.66 8.60
N TYR A 26 -16.21 -26.95 8.98
CA TYR A 26 -15.29 -27.76 8.21
C TYR A 26 -15.93 -29.13 7.89
N PRO A 27 -15.88 -29.63 6.64
CA PRO A 27 -16.54 -30.88 6.29
C PRO A 27 -15.98 -32.05 7.09
N GLN A 28 -16.85 -32.89 7.64
CA GLN A 28 -16.42 -34.12 8.31
C GLN A 28 -15.94 -35.12 7.25
N LYS A 29 -14.82 -35.79 7.56
CA LYS A 29 -14.07 -36.74 6.71
C LYS A 29 -14.91 -37.87 6.04
N LYS A 30 -16.18 -38.01 6.39
CA LYS A 30 -17.09 -39.05 5.86
C LYS A 30 -17.76 -38.68 4.54
N ASP A 31 -17.67 -37.42 4.10
CA ASP A 31 -18.18 -36.98 2.79
C ASP A 31 -17.20 -37.25 1.63
N SER A 32 -16.12 -38.00 1.90
CA SER A 32 -15.22 -38.43 0.83
C SER A 32 -15.81 -39.58 0.03
N LEU A 33 -16.43 -39.18 -1.08
CA LEU A 33 -16.35 -39.81 -2.40
C LEU A 33 -17.16 -41.09 -2.61
N ASN A 34 -18.37 -40.91 -3.13
CA ASN A 34 -18.91 -41.85 -4.11
C ASN A 34 -19.46 -41.07 -5.30
N ASP A 35 -18.57 -40.39 -6.03
CA ASP A 35 -18.89 -39.85 -7.34
C ASP A 35 -17.77 -40.22 -8.30
N ASN A 36 -18.16 -40.92 -9.36
CA ASN A 36 -17.36 -41.19 -10.55
C ASN A 36 -17.07 -39.87 -11.28
N ILE A 37 -16.22 -39.03 -10.71
CA ILE A 37 -15.60 -37.89 -11.37
C ILE A 37 -14.17 -38.29 -11.66
N SER A 38 -14.01 -39.10 -12.71
CA SER A 38 -12.73 -39.25 -13.37
C SER A 38 -12.29 -37.88 -13.89
N SER A 39 -11.24 -37.33 -13.26
CA SER A 39 -10.39 -36.20 -13.69
C SER A 39 -10.50 -34.87 -12.92
N ILE A 40 -10.49 -34.90 -11.58
CA ILE A 40 -9.70 -33.87 -10.86
C ILE A 40 -8.29 -34.46 -10.73
N GLN A 41 -7.40 -34.10 -11.65
CA GLN A 41 -5.97 -34.36 -11.53
C GLN A 41 -5.45 -33.45 -10.40
N VAL A 42 -5.61 -33.87 -9.16
CA VAL A 42 -4.89 -33.28 -8.03
C VAL A 42 -3.43 -33.62 -8.27
N ASP A 43 -2.63 -32.59 -8.56
CA ASP A 43 -1.24 -32.74 -8.95
C ASP A 43 -0.43 -33.25 -7.74
N THR A 44 -0.35 -34.57 -7.56
CA THR A 44 0.41 -35.21 -6.47
C THR A 44 1.93 -35.05 -6.66
N ASN A 45 2.37 -34.47 -7.78
CA ASN A 45 3.76 -34.14 -8.03
C ASN A 45 4.11 -32.77 -7.45
N ILE A 46 4.38 -32.71 -6.14
CA ILE A 46 5.09 -31.57 -5.57
C ILE A 46 6.54 -31.62 -6.07
N ARG A 47 6.78 -31.07 -7.27
CA ARG A 47 8.12 -30.88 -7.82
C ARG A 47 8.79 -29.75 -7.03
N LYS A 48 9.77 -30.10 -6.21
CA LYS A 48 10.58 -29.10 -5.50
C LYS A 48 11.49 -28.39 -6.52
N LEU A 49 11.35 -27.08 -6.63
CA LEU A 49 12.17 -26.28 -7.54
C LEU A 49 13.65 -26.36 -7.12
N ASN A 50 14.54 -26.66 -8.08
CA ASN A 50 15.98 -26.65 -7.86
C ASN A 50 16.54 -25.27 -8.19
N TYR A 51 16.77 -24.45 -7.16
CA TYR A 51 17.24 -23.07 -7.28
C TYR A 51 18.74 -22.94 -7.64
N ASN A 52 19.47 -24.05 -7.76
CA ASN A 52 20.93 -24.06 -7.99
C ASN A 52 21.31 -24.32 -9.46
N SER A 53 20.34 -24.39 -10.38
CA SER A 53 20.63 -24.52 -11.82
C SER A 53 20.98 -23.16 -12.43
N PRO A 54 22.08 -23.03 -13.19
CA PRO A 54 22.54 -21.74 -13.72
C PRO A 54 21.63 -21.16 -14.81
N LEU A 55 20.72 -21.95 -15.40
CA LEU A 55 19.77 -21.47 -16.41
C LEU A 55 18.49 -22.33 -16.41
N GLY A 56 17.34 -21.68 -16.34
CA GLY A 56 16.02 -22.29 -16.47
C GLY A 56 15.03 -21.26 -17.01
N ASN A 57 14.10 -21.67 -17.85
CA ASN A 57 13.06 -20.79 -18.37
C ASN A 57 11.81 -20.94 -17.49
N ALA A 58 11.36 -19.85 -16.88
CA ALA A 58 10.14 -19.80 -16.08
C ALA A 58 9.05 -19.10 -16.90
N GLU A 59 8.03 -19.84 -17.31
CA GLU A 59 6.85 -19.28 -17.97
C GLU A 59 5.85 -18.85 -16.89
N ILE A 60 5.68 -17.55 -16.73
CA ILE A 60 4.73 -16.96 -15.77
C ILE A 60 3.42 -16.69 -16.52
N ASN A 61 2.40 -17.51 -16.26
CA ASN A 61 1.04 -17.25 -16.75
C ASN A 61 0.28 -16.45 -15.69
N LYS A 62 0.10 -15.16 -15.93
CA LYS A 62 -0.52 -14.20 -15.00
C LYS A 62 -1.83 -13.66 -15.58
N ASP A 63 -2.85 -13.54 -14.73
CA ASP A 63 -4.13 -12.91 -15.07
C ASP A 63 -3.95 -11.39 -15.24
N SER A 64 -4.54 -10.82 -16.29
CA SER A 64 -4.43 -9.39 -16.64
C SER A 64 -4.91 -8.45 -15.52
N ARG A 65 -5.81 -8.92 -14.64
CA ARG A 65 -6.26 -8.13 -13.47
C ARG A 65 -5.14 -7.93 -12.45
N ILE A 66 -4.24 -8.91 -12.30
CA ILE A 66 -3.11 -8.79 -11.37
C ILE A 66 -2.07 -7.81 -11.94
N GLU A 67 -1.94 -7.73 -13.26
CA GLU A 67 -1.10 -6.72 -13.93
C GLU A 67 -1.65 -5.30 -13.72
N LEU A 68 -2.99 -5.13 -13.82
CA LEU A 68 -3.63 -3.85 -13.55
C LEU A 68 -3.43 -3.38 -12.10
N ILE A 69 -3.56 -4.29 -11.14
CA ILE A 69 -3.34 -3.98 -9.71
C ILE A 69 -1.88 -3.64 -9.46
N GLU A 70 -0.95 -4.41 -10.03
CA GLU A 70 0.49 -4.13 -9.92
C GLU A 70 0.81 -2.75 -10.46
N ASN A 71 0.32 -2.39 -11.64
CA ASN A 71 0.52 -1.05 -12.20
C ASN A 71 -0.06 0.04 -11.30
N THR A 72 -1.26 -0.16 -10.74
CA THR A 72 -1.92 0.81 -9.85
C THR A 72 -1.20 0.99 -8.51
N LEU A 73 -0.57 -0.07 -8.00
CA LEU A 73 0.18 -0.03 -6.74
C LEU A 73 1.65 0.41 -6.93
N SER A 74 2.22 0.16 -8.11
CA SER A 74 3.59 0.54 -8.47
C SER A 74 3.75 2.04 -8.67
N GLU A 75 2.65 2.74 -8.99
CA GLU A 75 2.67 4.20 -9.03
C GLU A 75 2.80 4.74 -7.60
N GLU A 76 4.03 5.11 -7.23
CA GLU A 76 4.29 5.92 -6.03
C GLU A 76 3.36 7.14 -6.06
N LYS A 77 2.40 7.17 -5.12
CA LYS A 77 1.43 8.27 -5.03
C LYS A 77 2.14 9.55 -4.60
N LYS A 78 2.68 10.29 -5.55
CA LYS A 78 3.27 11.61 -5.27
C LYS A 78 2.17 12.67 -5.19
N ILE A 79 2.33 13.60 -4.26
CA ILE A 79 1.38 14.68 -4.04
C ILE A 79 1.98 15.97 -4.57
N ASN A 80 1.15 16.81 -5.21
CA ASN A 80 1.57 18.16 -5.56
C ASN A 80 1.66 19.01 -4.29
N GLY A 81 2.86 19.48 -3.96
CA GLY A 81 3.09 20.35 -2.81
C GLY A 81 4.07 21.46 -3.12
N TYR A 82 4.66 22.00 -2.06
CA TYR A 82 5.60 23.11 -2.08
C TYR A 82 6.84 22.77 -1.24
N THR A 83 7.97 23.29 -1.68
CA THR A 83 9.24 23.22 -0.96
C THR A 83 9.94 24.58 -1.05
N VAL A 84 10.92 24.82 -0.18
CA VAL A 84 11.70 26.06 -0.20
C VAL A 84 13.09 25.75 -0.71
N GLN A 85 13.48 26.40 -1.80
CA GLN A 85 14.85 26.40 -2.29
C GLN A 85 15.69 27.35 -1.43
N ILE A 86 16.87 26.90 -0.99
CA ILE A 86 17.79 27.69 -0.16
C ILE A 86 19.13 27.98 -0.84
N GLU A 87 19.55 27.17 -1.81
CA GLU A 87 20.84 27.33 -2.50
C GLU A 87 20.77 26.70 -3.90
N VAL A 88 21.45 27.31 -4.87
CA VAL A 88 21.63 26.74 -6.21
C VAL A 88 23.06 27.00 -6.66
N SER A 89 23.80 25.93 -6.98
CA SER A 89 25.19 26.07 -7.42
C SER A 89 25.65 24.90 -8.27
N GLN A 90 26.63 25.15 -9.14
CA GLN A 90 27.37 24.12 -9.87
C GLN A 90 28.45 23.48 -8.99
N GLN A 91 28.85 24.16 -7.92
CA GLN A 91 29.95 23.72 -7.07
C GLN A 91 29.40 22.94 -5.86
N ASN A 92 29.81 21.67 -5.76
CA ASN A 92 29.32 20.76 -4.72
C ASN A 92 29.73 21.17 -3.29
N ASN A 93 30.81 21.93 -3.12
CA ASN A 93 31.24 22.46 -1.82
C ASN A 93 30.21 23.46 -1.26
N ILE A 94 29.73 24.41 -2.08
CA ILE A 94 28.74 25.42 -1.66
C ILE A 94 27.46 24.74 -1.18
N ILE A 95 26.98 23.73 -1.90
CA ILE A 95 25.79 22.96 -1.52
C ILE A 95 26.01 22.21 -0.21
N LYS A 96 27.16 21.56 -0.03
CA LYS A 96 27.49 20.83 1.21
C LYS A 96 27.57 21.77 2.42
N ASP A 97 28.20 22.93 2.27
CA ASP A 97 28.33 23.92 3.34
C ASP A 97 26.97 24.48 3.73
N SER A 98 26.13 24.82 2.74
CA SER A 98 24.76 25.29 2.95
C SER A 98 23.88 24.22 3.63
N LYS A 99 23.99 22.96 3.19
CA LYS A 99 23.31 21.80 3.79
C LYS A 99 23.70 21.61 5.24
N LEU A 100 24.99 21.67 5.56
CA LEU A 100 25.49 21.57 6.94
C LEU A 100 24.98 22.73 7.81
N LYS A 101 24.99 23.96 7.27
CA LYS A 101 24.45 25.14 7.96
C LYS A 101 22.98 24.96 8.29
N PHE A 102 22.18 24.44 7.35
CA PHE A 102 20.76 24.22 7.55
C PHE A 102 20.48 23.14 8.60
N ILE A 103 21.13 21.97 8.50
CA ILE A 103 20.93 20.85 9.44
C ILE A 103 21.26 21.28 10.88
N LYS A 104 22.28 22.11 11.08
CA LYS A 104 22.65 22.65 12.40
C LYS A 104 21.58 23.60 12.96
N ALA A 105 20.93 24.38 12.11
CA ALA A 105 19.92 25.36 12.53
C ALA A 105 18.52 24.75 12.68
N PHE A 106 18.17 23.77 11.85
CA PHE A 106 16.85 23.16 11.76
C PHE A 106 16.96 21.64 11.62
N PRO A 107 17.29 20.91 12.72
CA PRO A 107 17.51 19.47 12.67
C PRO A 107 16.23 18.67 12.37
N ASP A 108 15.07 19.22 12.68
CA ASP A 108 13.77 18.54 12.54
C ASP A 108 13.16 18.68 11.13
N GLU A 109 13.69 19.57 10.30
CA GLU A 109 13.13 19.88 8.99
C GLU A 109 13.80 19.03 7.89
N PRO A 110 13.03 18.45 6.96
CA PRO A 110 13.60 17.62 5.91
C PRO A 110 14.40 18.48 4.91
N ILE A 111 15.54 17.94 4.46
CA ILE A 111 16.42 18.57 3.47
C ILE A 111 16.78 17.55 2.39
N PHE A 112 16.77 17.99 1.13
CA PHE A 112 17.10 17.15 -0.01
C PHE A 112 17.71 17.98 -1.15
N ASP A 113 18.54 17.34 -1.95
CA ASP A 113 19.23 17.93 -3.09
C ASP A 113 18.80 17.26 -4.40
N GLU A 114 18.73 18.06 -5.47
CA GLU A 114 18.38 17.60 -6.81
C GLU A 114 19.39 18.12 -7.81
N TYR A 115 19.94 17.22 -8.63
CA TYR A 115 20.87 17.58 -9.69
C TYR A 115 20.12 17.76 -11.02
N ILE A 116 20.13 18.98 -11.54
CA ILE A 116 19.61 19.31 -12.87
C ILE A 116 20.74 20.01 -13.61
N ALA A 117 21.43 19.25 -14.48
CA ALA A 117 22.64 19.70 -15.13
C ALA A 117 22.50 21.12 -15.73
N PRO A 118 23.44 22.04 -15.44
CA PRO A 118 24.70 21.83 -14.72
C PRO A 118 24.64 22.08 -13.19
N ASN A 119 23.48 22.45 -12.65
CA ASN A 119 23.34 22.95 -11.28
C ASN A 119 22.80 21.88 -10.32
N THR A 120 23.17 22.00 -9.05
CA THR A 120 22.52 21.30 -7.94
C THR A 120 21.64 22.29 -7.18
N TYR A 121 20.42 21.87 -6.87
CA TYR A 121 19.42 22.64 -6.15
C TYR A 121 19.25 22.05 -4.75
N LEU A 122 19.30 22.89 -3.74
CA LEU A 122 19.10 22.49 -2.36
C LEU A 122 17.72 22.96 -1.87
N PHE A 123 16.90 21.99 -1.47
CA PHE A 123 15.53 22.19 -1.03
C PHE A 123 15.34 21.77 0.42
N VAL A 124 14.42 22.47 1.09
CA VAL A 124 14.06 22.23 2.49
C VAL A 124 12.56 22.30 2.69
N GLY A 125 12.08 21.48 3.61
CA GLY A 125 10.67 21.38 3.95
C GLY A 125 9.83 20.74 2.85
N ARG A 126 8.71 20.16 3.26
CA ARG A 126 7.67 19.62 2.38
C ARG A 126 6.33 20.09 2.91
N TYR A 127 5.64 20.92 2.13
CA TYR A 127 4.40 21.57 2.54
C TYR A 127 3.29 21.27 1.53
N PHE A 128 2.06 21.09 2.01
CA PHE A 128 0.90 20.95 1.13
C PHE A 128 0.44 22.30 0.62
N ASP A 129 0.42 23.31 1.52
CA ASP A 129 -0.05 24.64 1.22
C ASP A 129 1.09 25.62 0.97
N LYS A 130 0.86 26.54 0.04
CA LYS A 130 1.83 27.61 -0.28
C LYS A 130 2.06 28.54 0.91
N ASN A 131 1.03 28.77 1.72
CA ASN A 131 1.10 29.67 2.87
C ASN A 131 2.05 29.13 3.94
N ASP A 132 2.05 27.82 4.17
CA ASP A 132 2.97 27.18 5.11
C ASP A 132 4.41 27.29 4.63
N ALA A 133 4.64 27.03 3.34
CA ALA A 133 5.96 27.18 2.74
C ALA A 133 6.47 28.64 2.82
N LEU A 134 5.58 29.62 2.61
CA LEU A 134 5.93 31.05 2.71
C LEU A 134 6.23 31.45 4.16
N THR A 135 5.48 30.91 5.12
CA THR A 135 5.70 31.13 6.55
C THR A 135 7.07 30.58 6.95
N PHE A 136 7.40 29.38 6.50
CA PHE A 136 8.72 28.78 6.73
C PHE A 136 9.84 29.57 6.05
N GLN A 137 9.64 30.01 4.80
CA GLN A 137 10.59 30.85 4.08
C GLN A 137 10.94 32.11 4.89
N ASN A 138 9.93 32.77 5.46
CA ASN A 138 10.14 33.95 6.29
C ASN A 138 10.92 33.62 7.57
N LYS A 139 10.67 32.45 8.19
CA LYS A 139 11.40 31.97 9.37
C LYS A 139 12.90 31.76 9.12
N ILE A 140 13.27 31.29 7.93
CA ILE A 140 14.67 30.99 7.59
C ILE A 140 15.41 32.17 6.93
N LYS A 141 14.69 33.25 6.59
CA LYS A 141 15.18 34.38 5.79
C LYS A 141 16.40 35.08 6.40
N ASP A 142 16.48 35.13 7.72
CA ASP A 142 17.60 35.76 8.44
C ASP A 142 18.91 34.97 8.26
N ILE A 143 18.83 33.65 8.07
CA ILE A 143 19.99 32.77 7.90
C ILE A 143 20.30 32.54 6.41
N PHE A 144 19.26 32.51 5.58
CA PHE A 144 19.31 32.27 4.15
C PHE A 144 18.53 33.39 3.43
N PRO A 145 19.20 34.44 2.93
CA PRO A 145 18.52 35.58 2.33
C PRO A 145 17.92 35.27 0.95
N ASN A 146 18.53 34.34 0.21
CA ASN A 146 18.17 34.01 -1.18
C ASN A 146 17.34 32.73 -1.23
N THR A 147 16.10 32.80 -0.75
CA THR A 147 15.20 31.64 -0.73
C THR A 147 14.04 31.82 -1.69
N MET A 148 13.49 30.70 -2.19
CA MET A 148 12.33 30.73 -3.09
C MET A 148 11.38 29.56 -2.84
N VAL A 149 10.08 29.82 -2.77
CA VAL A 149 9.05 28.76 -2.69
C VAL A 149 8.79 28.19 -4.08
N ILE A 150 8.95 26.88 -4.23
CA ILE A 150 8.78 26.15 -5.49
C ILE A 150 7.70 25.09 -5.34
N LYS A 151 6.83 24.99 -6.35
CA LYS A 151 5.85 23.89 -6.45
C LYS A 151 6.57 22.63 -6.92
N LYS A 152 6.48 21.54 -6.14
CA LYS A 152 7.15 20.27 -6.45
C LYS A 152 6.27 19.09 -6.07
N SER A 153 6.43 17.98 -6.78
CA SER A 153 5.86 16.71 -6.37
C SER A 153 6.61 16.21 -5.14
N ILE A 154 5.90 16.02 -4.02
CA ILE A 154 6.45 15.58 -2.74
C ILE A 154 5.88 14.22 -2.36
N ASP A 155 6.65 13.47 -1.57
CA ASP A 155 6.18 12.21 -1.02
C ASP A 155 5.13 12.45 0.07
N PRO A 156 4.11 11.59 0.16
CA PRO A 156 3.12 11.66 1.22
C PRO A 156 3.78 11.43 2.60
N PRO A 157 3.23 12.04 3.66
CA PRO A 157 3.71 11.79 5.01
C PRO A 157 3.46 10.33 5.38
N VAL A 158 4.40 9.76 6.13
CA VAL A 158 4.25 8.41 6.69
C VAL A 158 3.20 8.49 7.80
N LEU A 159 2.14 7.69 7.68
CA LEU A 159 1.13 7.56 8.73
C LEU A 159 1.77 6.86 9.94
N LYS A 160 1.62 7.45 11.13
CA LYS A 160 1.99 6.76 12.37
C LYS A 160 0.90 5.73 12.68
N GLU A 161 1.30 4.48 12.87
CA GLU A 161 0.43 3.38 13.33
C GLU A 161 -0.08 3.61 14.76
#